data_AF-A0AAD4T390-F1
#
_entry.id   AF-A0AAD4T390-F1
#
_cell.length_a   1.000
_cell.length_b   1.000
_cell.length_c   1.000
_cell.angle_alpha   90.00
_cell.angle_beta   90.00
_cell.angle_gamma   90.00
#
_symmetry.space_group_name_H-M   'P 1'
#
loop_
_entity.id
_entity.type
_entity.pdbx_description
1 polymer ?
#
loop_
_entity_poly.entity_id
_entity_poly.type
_entity_poly.pdbx_seq_one_letter_code
_entity_poly.pdbx_strand_id
1 'polypeptide(L)'
;MSGVASIRATSRSNGGCIVLDIEGTTTPITFVTEVLFPYVRDNVRKHLTATYDTQQTKDDIKLLRAQVDSDWKQGVVHGVLPIAPDEAGKAQVIDSLVANVEAMMKADRKITSLKELQSHVWRT
;
A
#
# COMPACT_ATOMS: atom_id res chain seq x y z
N MET A 1 24.88 20.91 68.22
CA MET A 1 23.81 21.33 67.28
C MET A 1 24.43 21.33 65.89
N SER A 2 24.24 20.25 65.13
CA SER A 2 23.32 20.18 63.97
C SER A 2 24.01 20.70 62.70
N GLY A 3 24.13 19.99 61.59
CA GLY A 3 23.67 18.67 61.16
C GLY A 3 24.18 18.48 59.72
N VAL A 4 24.67 17.29 59.39
CA VAL A 4 25.16 16.94 58.04
C VAL A 4 23.96 16.83 57.10
N ALA A 5 23.94 17.62 56.02
CA ALA A 5 22.91 17.55 55.00
C ALA A 5 23.10 16.27 54.16
N SER A 6 22.31 15.25 54.46
CA SER A 6 22.19 14.02 53.67
C SER A 6 21.36 14.31 52.41
N ILE A 7 22.00 14.30 51.25
CA ILE A 7 21.29 14.31 49.96
C ILE A 7 20.79 12.88 49.72
N ARG A 8 19.54 12.62 50.07
CA ARG A 8 18.81 11.43 49.62
C ARG A 8 18.46 11.60 48.15
N ALA A 9 19.10 10.83 47.27
CA ALA A 9 18.63 10.65 45.90
C ALA A 9 17.36 9.77 45.92
N THR A 10 16.20 10.41 45.81
CA THR A 10 14.93 9.71 45.56
C THR A 10 14.92 9.29 44.09
N SER A 11 15.13 7.99 43.82
CA SER A 11 14.88 7.39 42.52
C SER A 11 13.39 7.48 42.17
N ARG A 12 12.99 8.52 41.43
CA ARG A 12 11.77 8.46 40.63
C ARG A 12 12.07 7.55 39.45
N SER A 13 11.29 6.48 39.28
CA SER A 13 11.27 5.71 38.05
C SER A 13 10.87 6.65 36.91
N ASN A 14 11.87 7.21 36.24
CA ASN A 14 11.67 8.05 35.08
C ASN A 14 11.22 7.10 33.96
N GLY A 15 9.91 6.98 33.77
CA GLY A 15 9.33 6.24 32.65
C GLY A 15 9.72 6.97 31.36
N GLY A 16 10.92 6.67 30.85
CA GLY A 16 11.40 7.23 29.60
C GLY A 16 10.54 6.73 28.46
N CYS A 17 9.80 7.61 27.83
CA CYS A 17 9.17 7.35 26.54
C CYS A 17 10.17 7.68 25.44
N ILE A 18 10.41 6.74 24.52
CA ILE A 18 11.16 7.00 23.30
C ILE A 18 10.14 7.12 22.18
N VAL A 19 10.04 8.31 21.59
CA VAL A 19 9.24 8.55 20.39
C VAL A 19 10.15 8.27 19.20
N LEU A 20 9.77 7.28 18.39
CA LEU A 20 10.50 6.90 17.18
C LEU A 20 9.69 7.31 15.96
N ASP A 21 10.35 8.03 15.05
CA ASP A 21 9.84 8.28 13.71
C ASP A 21 10.12 7.07 12.78
N ILE A 22 9.35 6.94 11.69
CA ILE A 22 9.40 5.78 10.81
C ILE A 22 10.41 6.02 9.67
N GLU A 23 10.05 6.83 8.68
CA GLU A 23 10.90 7.07 7.50
C GLU A 23 12.12 7.94 7.85
N GLY A 24 13.31 7.48 7.45
CA GLY A 24 14.56 8.20 7.70
C GLY A 24 15.11 8.11 9.12
N THR A 25 14.36 7.52 10.06
CA THR A 25 14.79 7.31 11.46
C THR A 25 14.93 5.83 11.81
N THR A 26 13.88 5.02 11.58
CA THR A 26 13.93 3.57 11.84
C THR A 26 13.92 2.73 10.58
N THR A 27 13.46 3.29 9.46
CA THR A 27 13.39 2.62 8.15
C THR A 27 13.96 3.54 7.06
N PRO A 28 14.86 3.06 6.18
CA PRO A 28 15.34 3.85 5.05
C PRO A 28 14.17 4.35 4.21
N ILE A 29 14.24 5.60 3.74
CA ILE A 29 13.22 6.19 2.86
C ILE A 29 13.03 5.33 1.59
N THR A 30 14.08 4.65 1.13
CA THR A 30 14.03 3.77 -0.04
C THR A 30 13.26 2.46 0.18
N PHE A 31 12.97 2.08 1.43
CA PHE A 31 12.26 0.83 1.74
C PHE A 31 10.90 0.73 1.05
N VAL A 32 10.18 1.86 0.93
CA VAL A 32 8.89 1.90 0.25
C VAL A 32 9.03 1.50 -1.22
N THR A 33 9.99 2.07 -1.94
CA THR A 33 10.16 1.83 -3.38
C THR A 33 10.94 0.56 -3.70
N GLU A 34 11.89 0.17 -2.85
CA GLU A 34 12.80 -0.96 -3.10
C GLU A 34 12.33 -2.28 -2.49
N VAL A 35 11.47 -2.24 -1.48
CA VAL A 35 11.01 -3.44 -0.77
C VAL A 35 9.48 -3.54 -0.77
N LEU A 36 8.78 -2.51 -0.30
CA LEU A 36 7.33 -2.57 -0.13
C LEU A 36 6.60 -2.67 -1.48
N PHE A 37 6.97 -1.84 -2.46
CA PHE A 37 6.32 -1.87 -3.78
C PHE A 37 6.54 -3.19 -4.51
N PRO A 38 7.77 -3.76 -4.61
CA PRO A 38 7.97 -5.10 -5.15
C PRO A 38 7.17 -6.18 -4.42
N TYR A 39 7.13 -6.13 -3.08
CA TYR A 39 6.35 -7.07 -2.29
C TYR A 39 4.86 -6.99 -2.62
N VAL A 40 4.27 -5.79 -2.66
CA VAL A 40 2.86 -5.61 -2.98
C VAL A 40 2.56 -6.06 -4.40
N ARG A 41 3.40 -5.68 -5.37
CA ARG A 41 3.26 -6.09 -6.78
C ARG A 41 3.18 -7.62 -6.93
N ASP A 42 4.09 -8.34 -6.26
CA ASP A 42 4.16 -9.79 -6.36
C ASP A 42 2.94 -10.46 -5.69
N ASN A 43 2.45 -9.93 -4.57
CA ASN A 43 1.25 -10.44 -3.90
C ASN A 43 -0.04 -10.12 -4.67
N VAL A 44 -0.16 -8.93 -5.27
CA VAL A 44 -1.27 -8.58 -6.16
C VAL A 44 -1.33 -9.54 -7.33
N ARG A 45 -0.18 -9.80 -8.00
CA ARG A 45 -0.12 -10.77 -9.10
C ARG A 45 -0.55 -12.17 -8.66
N LYS A 46 -0.03 -12.66 -7.52
CA LYS A 46 -0.40 -13.97 -6.97
C LYS A 46 -1.89 -14.08 -6.69
N HIS A 47 -2.46 -13.08 -6.00
CA HIS A 47 -3.88 -13.01 -5.71
C HIS A 47 -4.69 -13.05 -7.01
N LEU A 48 -4.47 -12.10 -7.92
CA LEU A 48 -5.20 -12.01 -9.19
C LEU A 48 -5.10 -13.29 -10.02
N THR A 49 -3.95 -13.98 -10.02
CA THR A 49 -3.78 -15.24 -10.74
C THR A 49 -4.63 -16.36 -10.14
N ALA A 50 -4.66 -16.45 -8.81
CA ALA A 50 -5.40 -17.46 -8.07
C ALA A 50 -6.92 -17.23 -8.09
N THR A 51 -7.35 -15.98 -8.04
CA THR A 51 -8.76 -15.62 -7.85
C THR A 51 -9.44 -15.04 -9.10
N TYR A 52 -8.73 -14.93 -10.23
CA TYR A 52 -9.23 -14.32 -11.48
C TYR A 52 -10.65 -14.74 -11.88
N ASP A 53 -10.96 -16.03 -11.74
CA ASP A 53 -12.21 -16.62 -12.21
C ASP A 53 -13.36 -16.45 -11.20
N THR A 54 -13.05 -16.00 -9.99
CA THR A 54 -14.04 -15.72 -8.93
C THR A 54 -14.84 -14.46 -9.22
N GLN A 55 -16.08 -14.40 -8.71
CA GLN A 55 -16.93 -13.23 -8.87
C GLN A 55 -16.31 -11.99 -8.20
N GLN A 56 -15.71 -12.16 -7.01
CA GLN A 56 -15.08 -11.06 -6.27
C GLN A 56 -14.01 -10.35 -7.10
N THR A 57 -13.10 -11.11 -7.70
CA THR A 57 -12.03 -10.52 -8.52
C THR A 57 -12.55 -9.89 -9.80
N LYS A 58 -13.60 -10.45 -10.42
CA LYS A 58 -14.24 -9.82 -11.57
C LYS A 58 -14.89 -8.48 -11.22
N ASP A 59 -15.50 -8.39 -10.05
CA ASP A 59 -16.08 -7.14 -9.55
C ASP A 59 -14.99 -6.09 -9.26
N ASP A 60 -13.88 -6.50 -8.66
CA ASP A 60 -12.71 -5.63 -8.43
C ASP A 60 -12.13 -5.11 -9.77
N ILE A 61 -11.97 -5.98 -10.77
CA ILE A 61 -11.50 -5.61 -12.11
C ILE A 61 -12.43 -4.59 -12.77
N LYS A 62 -13.74 -4.80 -12.65
CA LYS A 62 -14.75 -3.89 -13.19
C LYS A 62 -14.67 -2.51 -12.52
N LEU A 63 -14.52 -2.48 -11.20
CA LEU A 63 -14.36 -1.23 -10.44
C LEU A 63 -13.08 -0.48 -10.85
N LEU A 64 -11.97 -1.20 -11.03
CA LEU A 64 -10.71 -0.63 -11.47
C LEU A 64 -10.80 -0.04 -12.89
N ARG A 65 -11.41 -0.77 -13.83
CA ARG A 65 -11.67 -0.26 -15.19
C ARG A 65 -12.53 1.00 -15.18
N ALA A 66 -13.63 1.00 -14.42
CA ALA A 66 -14.52 2.15 -14.30
C ALA A 66 -13.81 3.37 -13.69
N GLN A 67 -12.91 3.14 -12.72
CA GLN A 67 -12.10 4.20 -12.14
C GLN A 67 -11.12 4.80 -13.15
N VAL A 68 -10.43 3.96 -13.94
CA VAL A 68 -9.52 4.40 -15.02
C VAL A 68 -10.27 5.23 -16.06
N ASP A 69 -11.47 4.80 -16.46
CA ASP A 69 -12.32 5.55 -17.41
C ASP A 69 -12.76 6.90 -16.83
N SER A 70 -13.13 6.94 -15.54
CA SER A 70 -13.48 8.17 -14.84
C SER A 70 -12.30 9.12 -14.76
N ASP A 71 -11.12 8.60 -14.44
CA ASP A 71 -9.88 9.37 -14.35
C ASP A 71 -9.54 10.04 -15.68
N TRP A 72 -9.66 9.31 -16.81
CA TRP A 72 -9.46 9.89 -18.13
C TRP A 72 -10.46 10.99 -18.47
N LYS A 73 -11.74 10.81 -18.13
CA LYS A 73 -12.77 11.85 -18.31
C LYS A 73 -12.49 13.11 -17.49
N GLN A 74 -11.87 12.94 -16.33
CA GLN A 74 -11.49 14.03 -15.43
C GLN A 74 -10.12 14.64 -15.76
N GLY A 75 -9.41 14.11 -16.76
CA GLY A 75 -8.09 14.60 -17.17
C GLY A 75 -6.96 14.21 -16.19
N VAL A 76 -7.16 13.17 -15.37
CA VAL A 76 -6.11 12.64 -14.48
C VAL A 76 -5.13 11.83 -15.32
N VAL A 77 -3.88 12.29 -15.41
CA VAL A 77 -2.81 11.64 -16.19
C VAL A 77 -1.83 10.87 -15.31
N HIS A 78 -1.72 11.23 -14.03
CA HIS A 78 -0.74 10.63 -13.12
C HIS A 78 -1.29 9.37 -12.44
N GLY A 79 -0.55 8.27 -12.56
CA GLY A 79 -0.90 6.99 -11.95
C GLY A 79 -2.09 6.30 -12.61
N VAL A 80 -2.36 6.57 -13.88
CA VAL A 80 -3.46 5.96 -14.65
C VAL A 80 -2.86 5.21 -15.84
N LEU A 81 -2.94 3.88 -15.80
CA LEU A 81 -2.55 3.02 -16.93
C LEU A 81 -3.76 2.26 -17.46
N PRO A 82 -3.83 1.99 -18.77
CA PRO A 82 -4.92 1.22 -19.34
C PRO A 82 -4.91 -0.22 -18.81
N ILE A 83 -6.10 -0.75 -18.55
CA ILE A 83 -6.31 -2.16 -18.22
C ILE A 83 -6.73 -2.88 -19.50
N ALA A 84 -6.04 -3.97 -19.85
CA ALA A 84 -6.32 -4.74 -21.05
C ALA A 84 -7.75 -5.30 -21.02
N PRO A 85 -8.43 -5.41 -22.17
CA PRO A 85 -9.77 -5.97 -22.25
C PRO A 85 -9.72 -7.50 -22.10
N ASP A 86 -10.85 -8.15 -21.81
CA ASP A 86 -10.88 -9.58 -21.48
C ASP A 86 -10.41 -10.47 -22.65
N GLU A 87 -10.59 -10.00 -23.89
CA GLU A 87 -10.20 -10.65 -25.13
C GLU A 87 -8.67 -10.74 -25.30
N ALA A 88 -7.91 -9.91 -24.59
CA ALA A 88 -6.45 -9.95 -24.56
C ALA A 88 -5.91 -11.23 -23.87
N GLY A 89 -6.77 -11.92 -23.12
CA GLY A 89 -6.44 -13.12 -22.37
C GLY A 89 -5.97 -12.84 -20.95
N LYS A 90 -6.23 -13.82 -20.07
CA LYS A 90 -6.04 -13.72 -18.60
C LYS A 90 -4.67 -13.16 -18.19
N ALA A 91 -3.59 -13.63 -18.80
CA ALA A 91 -2.24 -13.18 -18.46
C ALA A 91 -2.03 -11.68 -18.74
N GLN A 92 -2.48 -11.21 -19.90
CA GLN A 92 -2.34 -9.80 -20.31
C GLN A 92 -3.21 -8.88 -19.44
N VAL A 93 -4.42 -9.32 -19.08
CA VAL A 93 -5.28 -8.60 -18.13
C VAL A 93 -4.61 -8.48 -16.77
N ILE A 94 -4.09 -9.58 -16.21
CA ILE A 94 -3.38 -9.56 -14.92
C ILE A 94 -2.16 -8.64 -14.97
N ASP A 95 -1.34 -8.71 -16.02
CA ASP A 95 -0.16 -7.85 -16.15
C ASP A 95 -0.52 -6.36 -16.21
N SER A 96 -1.58 -6.01 -16.97
CA SER A 96 -2.07 -4.63 -17.03
C SER A 96 -2.64 -4.14 -15.70
N LEU A 97 -3.31 -5.01 -14.93
CA LEU A 97 -3.82 -4.69 -13.59
C LEU A 97 -2.69 -4.45 -12.60
N VAL A 98 -1.68 -5.34 -12.60
CA VAL A 98 -0.50 -5.21 -11.73
C VAL A 98 0.23 -3.90 -12.02
N ALA A 99 0.45 -3.58 -13.31
CA ALA A 99 1.07 -2.32 -13.72
C ALA A 99 0.24 -1.11 -13.30
N ASN A 100 -1.09 -1.16 -13.50
CA ASN A 100 -1.99 -0.08 -13.09
C ASN A 100 -1.97 0.14 -11.57
N VAL A 101 -2.04 -0.93 -10.76
CA VAL A 101 -1.94 -0.85 -9.29
C VAL A 101 -0.60 -0.26 -8.85
N GLU A 102 0.51 -0.70 -9.43
CA GLU A 102 1.83 -0.16 -9.13
C GLU A 102 1.92 1.34 -9.47
N ALA A 103 1.37 1.76 -10.62
CA ALA A 103 1.32 3.17 -11.02
C ALA A 103 0.47 4.02 -10.06
N MET A 104 -0.68 3.50 -9.62
CA MET A 104 -1.56 4.18 -8.66
C MET A 104 -0.90 4.33 -7.29
N MET A 105 -0.19 3.29 -6.82
CA MET A 105 0.56 3.35 -5.57
C MET A 105 1.73 4.35 -5.64
N LYS A 106 2.49 4.33 -6.74
CA LYS A 106 3.61 5.26 -6.96
C LYS A 106 3.14 6.72 -7.01
N ALA A 107 1.91 6.96 -7.45
CA ALA A 107 1.29 8.27 -7.50
C ALA A 107 0.51 8.64 -6.21
N ASP A 108 0.61 7.86 -5.13
CA ASP A 108 -0.15 8.02 -3.87
C ASP A 108 -1.66 8.22 -4.11
N ARG A 109 -2.24 7.46 -5.04
CA ARG A 109 -3.66 7.57 -5.40
C ARG A 109 -4.55 7.05 -4.27
N LYS A 110 -5.36 7.93 -3.68
CA LYS A 110 -6.31 7.61 -2.59
C LYS A 110 -7.69 7.25 -3.11
N ILE A 111 -7.80 6.23 -3.94
CA ILE A 111 -9.06 5.81 -4.58
C ILE A 111 -9.66 4.56 -3.93
N THR A 112 -11.00 4.45 -3.98
CA THR A 112 -11.74 3.37 -3.33
C THR A 112 -11.46 2.01 -3.97
N SER A 113 -11.46 1.91 -5.31
CA SER A 113 -11.24 0.64 -6.03
C SER A 113 -9.89 -0.01 -5.71
N LEU A 114 -8.84 0.79 -5.55
CA LEU A 114 -7.52 0.30 -5.12
C LEU A 114 -7.56 -0.26 -3.69
N LYS A 115 -8.22 0.43 -2.76
CA LYS A 115 -8.32 -0.01 -1.36
C LYS A 115 -9.11 -1.31 -1.22
N GLU A 116 -10.18 -1.48 -1.98
CA GLU A 116 -10.97 -2.71 -2.02
C GLU A 116 -10.11 -3.89 -2.47
N LEU A 117 -9.40 -3.77 -3.60
CA LEU A 117 -8.50 -4.82 -4.06
C LEU A 117 -7.42 -5.14 -3.01
N GLN A 118 -6.80 -4.12 -2.42
CA GLN A 118 -5.78 -4.31 -1.39
C GLN A 118 -6.32 -5.07 -0.17
N SER A 119 -7.54 -4.75 0.27
CA SER A 119 -8.27 -5.49 1.33
C SER A 119 -8.37 -6.99 1.01
N HIS A 120 -8.67 -7.36 -0.23
CA HIS A 120 -8.77 -8.77 -0.64
C HIS A 120 -7.40 -9.45 -0.73
N VAL A 121 -6.39 -8.75 -1.21
CA VAL A 121 -5.00 -9.26 -1.26
C VAL A 121 -4.48 -9.58 0.13
N TRP A 122 -4.78 -8.77 1.15
CA TRP A 122 -4.35 -9.04 2.55
C TRP A 122 -5.03 -10.24 3.21
N ARG A 123 -6.14 -10.74 2.66
CA ARG A 123 -6.89 -11.88 3.20
C ARG A 123 -6.48 -13.22 2.58
N THR A 124 -5.62 -13.19 1.56
CA THR A 124 -5.19 -14.36 0.77
C THR A 124 -3.82 -14.82 1.23
#